data_AF-A0A925Q0Z7-F1
#
_entry.id   AF-A0A925Q0Z7-F1
#
_cell.length_a   1.000
_cell.length_b   1.000
_cell.length_c   1.000
_cell.angle_alpha   90.00
_cell.angle_beta   90.00
_cell.angle_gamma   90.00
#
_symmetry.space_group_name_H-M   'P 1'
#
loop_
_entity.id
_entity.type
_entity.pdbx_description
1 polymer ?
#
loop_
_entity_poly.entity_id
_entity_poly.type
_entity_poly.pdbx_seq_one_letter_code
_entity_poly.pdbx_strand_id
1 'polypeptide(L)'
;MLIVAGGVYGMFEFGRYSAGFDSLAALKQRTTLRSEIETHEATIFELRARIAQLESSTVGQTREREEVQRTIGELQAQVARANQELAFFRGIVTQNANSAEVKIQQARMVATATANKFRIRITLVQPMKPDSVVSGVVVLIVDGEVDGKPGRADFATLSGGKRREIPFTFRYLENIEEEITMPPGMKPEQLLVEVRSNRRGSVPVQQAYVWSVDPQ
;
A
#
# COMPACT_ATOMS: atom_id res chain seq x y z
N MET A 1 8.26 47.05 2.82
CA MET A 1 8.64 45.97 1.88
C MET A 1 9.54 44.88 2.50
N LEU A 2 10.36 45.16 3.51
CA LEU A 2 11.28 44.16 4.12
C LEU A 2 10.60 43.04 4.92
N ILE A 3 9.46 43.31 5.58
CA ILE A 3 8.75 42.30 6.40
C ILE A 3 8.13 41.19 5.52
N VAL A 4 7.72 41.53 4.30
CA VAL A 4 7.13 40.58 3.35
C VAL A 4 8.19 39.62 2.81
N ALA A 5 9.42 40.11 2.59
CA ALA A 5 10.53 39.28 2.10
C ALA A 5 10.98 38.24 3.14
N GLY A 6 11.01 38.60 4.42
CA GLY A 6 11.35 37.66 5.51
C GLY A 6 10.34 36.53 5.67
N GLY A 7 9.04 36.83 5.51
CA GLY A 7 7.97 35.82 5.56
C GLY A 7 8.04 34.82 4.42
N VAL A 8 8.36 35.28 3.21
CA VAL A 8 8.53 34.40 2.03
C VAL A 8 9.76 33.49 2.18
N TYR A 9 10.85 34.00 2.74
CA TYR A 9 12.07 33.21 2.98
C TYR A 9 11.84 32.12 4.04
N GLY A 10 11.17 32.44 5.14
CA GLY A 10 10.84 31.45 6.18
C GLY A 10 9.91 30.34 5.67
N MET A 11 8.96 30.68 4.79
CA MET A 11 8.04 29.72 4.20
C MET A 11 8.75 28.79 3.19
N PHE A 12 9.76 29.28 2.49
CA PHE A 12 10.57 28.49 1.56
C PHE A 12 11.48 27.48 2.29
N GLU A 13 12.16 27.90 3.36
CA GLU A 13 13.01 26.99 4.16
C GLU A 13 12.19 25.92 4.89
N PHE A 14 11.02 26.28 5.40
CA PHE A 14 10.13 25.32 6.06
C PHE A 14 9.56 24.28 5.08
N GLY A 15 9.25 24.70 3.85
CA GLY A 15 8.84 23.80 2.77
C GLY A 15 9.95 22.84 2.32
N ARG A 16 11.21 23.29 2.34
CA ARG A 16 12.40 22.44 2.07
C ARG A 16 12.61 21.38 3.14
N TYR A 17 12.42 21.73 4.41
CA TYR A 17 12.62 20.81 5.54
C TYR A 17 11.56 19.71 5.60
N SER A 18 10.29 20.03 5.32
CA SER A 18 9.20 19.03 5.35
C SER A 18 9.19 18.12 4.12
N ALA A 19 9.49 18.64 2.92
CA ALA A 19 9.61 17.83 1.70
C ALA A 19 10.82 16.87 1.74
N GLY A 20 11.87 17.22 2.50
CA GLY A 20 13.03 16.37 2.74
C GLY A 20 12.71 15.12 3.59
N PHE A 21 11.69 15.16 4.46
CA PHE A 21 11.37 14.07 5.38
C PHE A 21 10.51 12.98 4.71
N ASP A 22 9.54 13.36 3.88
CA ASP A 22 8.72 12.42 3.09
C ASP A 22 9.55 11.70 2.02
N SER A 23 10.51 12.39 1.41
CA SER A 23 11.47 11.76 0.48
C SER A 23 12.43 10.81 1.20
N LEU A 24 12.84 11.12 2.45
CA LEU A 24 13.67 10.24 3.26
C LEU A 24 12.92 8.95 3.68
N ALA A 25 11.64 9.06 4.01
CA ALA A 25 10.79 7.91 4.37
C ALA A 25 10.49 7.00 3.16
N ALA A 26 10.19 7.59 2.00
CA ALA A 26 10.03 6.86 0.75
C ALA A 26 11.34 6.17 0.30
N LEU A 27 12.49 6.83 0.52
CA LEU A 27 13.81 6.23 0.33
C LEU A 27 14.05 5.08 1.31
N LYS A 28 13.66 5.22 2.58
CA LYS A 28 13.79 4.18 3.61
C LYS A 28 12.98 2.92 3.27
N GLN A 29 11.75 3.07 2.80
CA GLN A 29 10.90 1.95 2.39
C GLN A 29 11.41 1.30 1.10
N ARG A 30 11.95 2.08 0.16
CA ARG A 30 12.65 1.57 -1.02
C ARG A 30 13.92 0.81 -0.64
N THR A 31 14.66 1.25 0.37
CA THR A 31 15.82 0.51 0.88
C THR A 31 15.42 -0.76 1.61
N THR A 32 14.30 -0.78 2.33
CA THR A 32 13.79 -2.00 2.99
C THR A 32 13.31 -3.03 1.97
N LEU A 33 12.50 -2.64 0.99
CA LEU A 33 12.06 -3.53 -0.10
C LEU A 33 13.23 -4.04 -0.94
N ARG A 34 14.23 -3.19 -1.17
CA ARG A 34 15.48 -3.61 -1.84
C ARG A 34 16.27 -4.60 -0.98
N SER A 35 16.35 -4.36 0.33
CA SER A 35 16.97 -5.29 1.27
C SER A 35 16.24 -6.63 1.31
N GLU A 36 14.90 -6.64 1.24
CA GLU A 36 14.10 -7.86 1.21
C GLU A 36 14.32 -8.64 -0.09
N ILE A 37 14.36 -7.94 -1.23
CA ILE A 37 14.72 -8.54 -2.52
C ILE A 37 16.13 -9.13 -2.47
N GLU A 38 17.12 -8.38 -1.95
CA GLU A 38 18.49 -8.85 -1.82
C GLU A 38 18.57 -10.07 -0.86
N THR A 39 17.78 -10.10 0.22
CA THR A 39 17.71 -11.30 1.10
C THR A 39 17.02 -12.49 0.45
N HIS A 40 16.01 -12.27 -0.41
CA HIS A 40 15.38 -13.36 -1.16
C HIS A 40 16.29 -13.88 -2.27
N GLU A 41 17.02 -13.00 -2.96
CA GLU A 41 18.06 -13.39 -3.91
C GLU A 41 19.20 -14.17 -3.23
N ALA A 42 19.62 -13.74 -2.04
CA ALA A 42 20.61 -14.46 -1.24
C ALA A 42 20.11 -15.84 -0.78
N THR A 43 18.84 -15.94 -0.36
CA THR A 43 18.21 -17.22 0.00
C THR A 43 18.12 -18.15 -1.22
N ILE A 44 17.76 -17.63 -2.39
CA ILE A 44 17.75 -18.39 -3.65
C ILE A 44 19.16 -18.87 -4.00
N PHE A 45 20.17 -18.02 -3.82
CA PHE A 45 21.56 -18.39 -4.06
C PHE A 45 22.04 -19.47 -3.08
N GLU A 46 21.73 -19.35 -1.78
CA GLU A 46 22.07 -20.35 -0.76
C GLU A 46 21.38 -21.68 -1.04
N LEU A 47 20.08 -21.66 -1.39
CA LEU A 47 19.34 -22.87 -1.74
C LEU A 47 19.92 -23.53 -2.99
N ARG A 48 20.31 -22.75 -4.02
CA ARG A 48 21.01 -23.29 -5.19
C ARG A 48 22.37 -23.90 -4.84
N ALA A 49 23.13 -23.27 -3.94
CA ALA A 49 24.40 -23.79 -3.46
C ALA A 49 24.22 -25.10 -2.66
N ARG A 50 23.20 -25.16 -1.79
CA ARG A 50 22.82 -26.38 -1.06
C ARG A 50 22.36 -27.49 -2.00
N ILE A 51 21.59 -27.16 -3.04
CA ILE A 51 21.19 -28.11 -4.08
C ILE A 51 22.43 -28.62 -4.84
N ALA A 52 23.34 -27.74 -5.28
CA ALA A 52 24.57 -28.14 -5.95
C ALA A 52 25.49 -29.00 -5.05
N GLN A 53 25.53 -28.71 -3.75
CA GLN A 53 26.23 -29.51 -2.76
C GLN A 53 25.58 -30.90 -2.56
N LEU A 54 24.25 -30.97 -2.56
CA LEU A 54 23.51 -32.24 -2.48
C LEU A 54 23.63 -33.05 -3.79
N GLU A 55 23.65 -32.40 -4.96
CA GLU A 55 23.89 -32.98 -6.29
C GLU A 55 25.28 -33.64 -6.39
N SER A 56 26.28 -33.12 -5.68
CA SER A 56 27.61 -33.72 -5.60
C SER A 56 27.64 -35.05 -4.84
N SER A 57 26.57 -35.41 -4.10
CA SER A 57 26.57 -36.57 -3.18
C SER A 57 25.85 -37.81 -3.68
N THR A 58 25.08 -37.77 -4.78
CA THR A 58 24.31 -38.94 -5.23
C THR A 58 24.22 -39.08 -6.74
N VAL A 59 24.94 -40.07 -7.27
CA VAL A 59 24.74 -40.61 -8.62
C VAL A 59 23.45 -41.44 -8.59
N GLY A 60 22.33 -40.82 -8.93
CA GLY A 60 21.07 -41.50 -9.18
C GLY A 60 19.90 -40.52 -9.16
N GLN A 61 19.03 -40.62 -10.17
CA GLN A 61 17.68 -40.01 -10.28
C GLN A 61 17.52 -38.90 -11.35
N THR A 62 17.25 -39.33 -12.57
CA THR A 62 16.77 -38.46 -13.66
C THR A 62 15.39 -37.84 -13.37
N ARG A 63 14.55 -38.47 -12.53
CA ARG A 63 13.21 -37.95 -12.17
C ARG A 63 13.23 -36.79 -11.17
N GLU A 64 14.09 -36.84 -10.15
CA GLU A 64 14.29 -35.71 -9.22
C GLU A 64 14.84 -34.48 -9.93
N ARG A 65 15.71 -34.67 -10.94
CA ARG A 65 16.23 -33.56 -11.78
C ARG A 65 15.13 -32.84 -12.55
N GLU A 66 14.16 -33.56 -13.10
CA GLU A 66 13.02 -32.97 -13.82
C GLU A 66 12.07 -32.20 -12.90
N GLU A 67 11.83 -32.73 -11.70
CA GLU A 67 10.96 -32.07 -10.71
C GLU A 67 11.59 -30.79 -10.17
N VAL A 68 12.89 -30.80 -9.87
CA VAL A 68 13.63 -29.61 -9.43
C VAL A 68 13.70 -28.55 -10.54
N GLN A 69 13.96 -28.95 -11.79
CA GLN A 69 13.92 -28.01 -12.93
C GLN A 69 12.54 -27.39 -13.12
N ARG A 70 11.46 -28.17 -12.91
CA ARG A 70 10.08 -27.67 -12.93
C ARG A 70 9.85 -26.66 -11.82
N THR A 71 10.25 -26.96 -10.57
CA THR A 71 10.11 -26.03 -9.44
C THR A 71 10.92 -24.74 -9.63
N ILE A 72 12.13 -24.83 -10.19
CA ILE A 72 12.93 -23.63 -10.52
C ILE A 72 12.22 -22.79 -11.57
N GLY A 73 11.65 -23.40 -12.62
CA GLY A 73 10.87 -22.70 -13.63
C GLY A 73 9.60 -22.05 -13.06
N GLU A 74 8.91 -22.76 -12.16
CA GLU A 74 7.70 -22.25 -11.48
C GLU A 74 8.02 -21.07 -10.56
N LEU A 75 9.10 -21.16 -9.78
CA LEU A 75 9.58 -20.07 -8.93
C LEU A 75 10.04 -18.86 -9.76
N GLN A 76 10.78 -19.08 -10.84
CA GLN A 76 11.15 -18.01 -11.78
C GLN A 76 9.92 -17.35 -12.40
N ALA A 77 8.91 -18.14 -12.76
CA ALA A 77 7.64 -17.62 -13.29
C ALA A 77 6.84 -16.86 -12.22
N GLN A 78 6.85 -17.29 -10.96
CA GLN A 78 6.23 -16.56 -9.85
C GLN A 78 6.94 -15.24 -9.58
N VAL A 79 8.27 -15.22 -9.55
CA VAL A 79 9.08 -14.00 -9.40
C VAL A 79 8.85 -13.05 -10.59
N ALA A 80 8.80 -13.57 -11.81
CA ALA A 80 8.50 -12.77 -13.00
C ALA A 80 7.08 -12.17 -12.96
N ARG A 81 6.07 -12.96 -12.55
CA ARG A 81 4.69 -12.48 -12.35
C ARG A 81 4.61 -11.42 -11.26
N ALA A 82 5.21 -11.66 -10.09
CA ALA A 82 5.25 -10.68 -9.00
C ALA A 82 5.95 -9.39 -9.42
N ASN A 83 7.07 -9.48 -10.14
CA ASN A 83 7.78 -8.31 -10.67
C ASN A 83 6.97 -7.58 -11.74
N GLN A 84 6.23 -8.28 -12.59
CA GLN A 84 5.38 -7.72 -13.62
C GLN A 84 4.13 -7.05 -13.01
N GLU A 85 3.54 -7.63 -11.96
CA GLU A 85 2.45 -7.04 -11.19
C GLU A 85 2.93 -5.75 -10.49
N LEU A 86 4.08 -5.80 -9.82
CA LEU A 86 4.71 -4.63 -9.22
C LEU A 86 5.12 -3.57 -10.26
N ALA A 87 5.52 -3.97 -11.47
CA ALA A 87 5.84 -3.04 -12.57
C ALA A 87 4.58 -2.44 -13.22
N PHE A 88 3.48 -3.20 -13.30
CA PHE A 88 2.17 -2.74 -13.75
C PHE A 88 1.56 -1.75 -12.75
N PHE A 89 1.59 -2.06 -11.46
CA PHE A 89 1.15 -1.15 -10.39
C PHE A 89 2.01 0.10 -10.34
N ARG A 90 3.35 -0.02 -10.46
CA ARG A 90 4.23 1.16 -10.58
C ARG A 90 3.96 1.95 -11.85
N GLY A 91 3.73 1.31 -12.99
CA GLY A 91 3.50 1.97 -14.27
C GLY A 91 2.20 2.78 -14.31
N ILE A 92 1.13 2.25 -13.72
CA ILE A 92 -0.17 2.94 -13.62
C ILE A 92 -0.16 4.04 -12.55
N VAL A 93 0.53 3.83 -11.42
CA VAL A 93 0.62 4.80 -10.31
C VAL A 93 1.60 5.94 -10.61
N THR A 94 2.73 5.70 -11.30
CA THR A 94 3.75 6.75 -11.54
C THR A 94 3.50 7.64 -12.76
N GLN A 95 2.76 7.19 -13.78
CA GLN A 95 2.42 8.08 -14.89
C GLN A 95 1.25 9.03 -14.57
N ASN A 96 0.40 8.71 -13.58
CA ASN A 96 -0.82 9.48 -13.29
C ASN A 96 -0.86 10.17 -11.90
N ALA A 97 0.06 9.88 -10.97
CA ALA A 97 0.09 10.57 -9.67
C ALA A 97 0.38 12.08 -9.77
N ASN A 98 0.95 12.56 -10.88
CA ASN A 98 1.21 13.99 -11.08
C ASN A 98 -0.02 14.79 -11.54
N SER A 99 -1.17 14.15 -11.83
CA SER A 99 -2.40 14.82 -12.30
C SER A 99 -3.64 14.53 -11.43
N ALA A 100 -3.51 13.74 -10.37
CA ALA A 100 -4.62 13.42 -9.48
C ALA A 100 -5.09 14.66 -8.69
N GLU A 101 -6.38 14.96 -8.78
CA GLU A 101 -7.02 16.10 -8.12
C GLU A 101 -7.16 15.91 -6.60
N VAL A 102 -7.20 14.66 -6.15
CA VAL A 102 -7.28 14.27 -4.73
C VAL A 102 -6.12 13.35 -4.40
N LYS A 103 -5.44 13.62 -3.29
CA LYS A 103 -4.37 12.77 -2.73
C LYS A 103 -4.82 12.21 -1.38
N ILE A 104 -4.55 10.93 -1.15
CA ILE A 104 -4.60 10.35 0.18
C ILE A 104 -3.31 10.79 0.90
N GLN A 105 -3.45 11.69 1.86
CA GLN A 105 -2.32 12.18 2.65
C GLN A 105 -1.92 11.18 3.72
N GLN A 106 -2.92 10.54 4.35
CA GLN A 106 -2.69 9.55 5.39
C GLN A 106 -3.92 8.65 5.57
N ALA A 107 -3.69 7.39 5.95
CA ALA A 107 -4.67 6.55 6.60
C ALA A 107 -4.06 5.93 7.86
N ARG A 108 -4.84 5.83 8.94
CA ARG A 108 -4.47 5.15 10.19
C ARG A 108 -5.62 4.30 10.67
N MET A 109 -5.30 3.22 11.36
CA MET A 109 -6.31 2.46 12.09
C MET A 109 -6.07 2.63 13.58
N VAL A 110 -7.14 2.90 14.31
CA VAL A 110 -7.12 3.13 15.75
C VAL A 110 -7.96 2.06 16.41
N ALA A 111 -7.47 1.50 17.51
CA ALA A 111 -8.25 0.57 18.32
C ALA A 111 -9.53 1.26 18.82
N THR A 112 -10.61 0.50 19.02
CA THR A 112 -11.77 0.98 19.76
C THR A 112 -11.91 0.22 21.08
N ALA A 113 -12.79 0.69 21.96
CA ALA A 113 -13.12 -0.02 23.19
C ALA A 113 -13.76 -1.40 22.94
N THR A 114 -14.26 -1.65 21.72
CA THR A 114 -14.86 -2.94 21.35
C THR A 114 -13.86 -3.79 20.57
N ALA A 115 -13.69 -5.04 20.99
CA ALA A 115 -12.85 -5.99 20.27
C ALA A 115 -13.33 -6.16 18.82
N ASN A 116 -12.39 -6.37 17.89
CA ASN A 116 -12.63 -6.51 16.45
C ASN A 116 -13.31 -5.32 15.77
N LYS A 117 -13.40 -4.17 16.45
CA LYS A 117 -13.82 -2.90 15.87
C LYS A 117 -12.67 -1.92 15.85
N PHE A 118 -12.51 -1.28 14.71
CA PHE A 118 -11.42 -0.35 14.45
C PHE A 118 -11.98 0.94 13.88
N ARG A 119 -11.36 2.06 14.23
CA ARG A 119 -11.65 3.35 13.61
C ARG A 119 -10.58 3.65 12.57
N ILE A 120 -11.00 3.79 11.33
CA ILE A 120 -10.13 4.19 10.23
C ILE A 120 -10.21 5.71 10.11
N ARG A 121 -9.05 6.36 10.23
CA ARG A 121 -8.89 7.81 10.03
C ARG A 121 -8.15 8.06 8.73
N ILE A 122 -8.78 8.76 7.80
CA ILE A 122 -8.22 9.05 6.49
C ILE A 122 -8.19 10.55 6.30
N THR A 123 -7.04 11.08 5.90
CA THR A 123 -6.89 12.48 5.53
C THR A 123 -6.72 12.57 4.02
N LEU A 124 -7.67 13.25 3.38
CA LEU A 124 -7.62 13.59 1.96
C LEU A 124 -7.19 15.05 1.80
N VAL A 125 -6.41 15.35 0.77
CA VAL A 125 -5.97 16.72 0.45
C VAL A 125 -6.03 16.97 -1.05
N GLN A 126 -6.21 18.24 -1.44
CA GLN A 126 -5.96 18.68 -2.81
C GLN A 126 -4.50 19.14 -2.93
N PRO A 127 -3.67 18.50 -3.78
CA PRO A 127 -2.25 18.86 -3.92
C PRO A 127 -2.01 20.17 -4.71
N MET A 128 -3.00 20.63 -5.49
CA MET A 128 -2.95 21.85 -6.31
C MET A 128 -3.90 22.93 -5.79
N LYS A 129 -3.78 24.18 -6.30
CA LYS A 129 -4.56 25.34 -5.83
C LYS A 129 -6.05 24.97 -5.69
N PRO A 130 -6.62 25.08 -4.48
CA PRO A 130 -7.98 24.67 -4.14
C PRO A 130 -9.00 25.69 -4.64
N ASP A 131 -9.03 25.92 -5.95
CA ASP A 131 -9.92 26.87 -6.61
C ASP A 131 -11.35 26.29 -6.77
N SER A 132 -11.53 24.98 -6.51
CA SER A 132 -12.81 24.29 -6.61
C SER A 132 -13.04 23.25 -5.50
N VAL A 133 -14.32 23.01 -5.20
CA VAL A 133 -14.73 21.89 -4.33
C VAL A 133 -14.61 20.59 -5.12
N VAL A 134 -14.04 19.56 -4.50
CA VAL A 134 -13.96 18.20 -5.05
C VAL A 134 -14.92 17.30 -4.30
N SER A 135 -15.49 16.33 -5.00
CA SER A 135 -16.38 15.32 -4.42
C SER A 135 -16.12 13.96 -5.03
N GLY A 136 -16.49 12.92 -4.31
CA GLY A 136 -16.23 11.56 -4.72
C GLY A 136 -16.56 10.57 -3.61
N VAL A 137 -15.94 9.41 -3.70
CA VAL A 137 -16.13 8.32 -2.73
C VAL A 137 -14.79 7.69 -2.34
N VAL A 138 -14.72 7.23 -1.09
CA VAL A 138 -13.66 6.37 -0.58
C VAL A 138 -14.20 4.95 -0.45
N VAL A 139 -13.42 3.99 -0.93
CA VAL A 139 -13.67 2.55 -0.77
C VAL A 139 -12.55 1.97 0.07
N LEU A 140 -12.92 1.19 1.09
CA LEU A 140 -11.99 0.48 1.96
C LEU A 140 -12.04 -1.01 1.67
N ILE A 141 -10.88 -1.62 1.60
CA ILE A 141 -10.73 -3.07 1.49
C ILE A 141 -9.67 -3.48 2.52
N VAL A 142 -9.91 -4.58 3.22
CA VAL A 142 -8.92 -5.18 4.10
C VAL A 142 -8.52 -6.53 3.54
N ASP A 143 -7.23 -6.71 3.32
CA ASP A 143 -6.60 -7.97 2.96
C ASP A 143 -5.98 -8.60 4.21
N GLY A 144 -5.96 -9.93 4.23
CA GLY A 144 -5.31 -10.69 5.29
C GLY A 144 -5.55 -12.19 5.15
N GLU A 145 -5.65 -12.88 6.28
CA GLU A 145 -5.81 -14.32 6.35
C GLU A 145 -7.15 -14.70 6.96
N VAL A 146 -7.84 -15.68 6.37
CA VAL A 146 -8.97 -16.38 6.99
C VAL A 146 -8.66 -17.87 6.95
N ASP A 147 -8.65 -18.52 8.11
CA ASP A 147 -8.34 -19.96 8.24
C ASP A 147 -7.06 -20.41 7.52
N GLY A 148 -5.97 -19.63 7.62
CA GLY A 148 -4.69 -19.97 6.98
C GLY A 148 -4.61 -19.66 5.48
N LYS A 149 -5.64 -19.05 4.88
CA LYS A 149 -5.69 -18.74 3.45
C LYS A 149 -5.85 -17.24 3.21
N PRO A 150 -5.36 -16.71 2.08
CA PRO A 150 -5.62 -15.33 1.68
C PRO A 150 -7.12 -15.02 1.67
N GLY A 151 -7.51 -13.98 2.38
CA GLY A 151 -8.88 -13.52 2.52
C GLY A 151 -8.96 -12.01 2.33
N ARG A 152 -10.13 -11.54 1.87
CA ARG A 152 -10.40 -10.13 1.59
C ARG A 152 -11.78 -9.75 2.12
N ALA A 153 -11.88 -8.60 2.76
CA ALA A 153 -13.12 -8.00 3.23
C ALA A 153 -13.31 -6.62 2.58
N ASP A 154 -14.40 -6.46 1.83
CA ASP A 154 -14.78 -5.18 1.25
C ASP A 154 -15.52 -4.27 2.26
N PHE A 155 -15.70 -2.99 1.94
CA PHE A 155 -16.37 -2.06 2.85
C PHE A 155 -17.82 -2.44 3.17
N ALA A 156 -18.51 -3.15 2.27
CA ALA A 156 -19.83 -3.68 2.54
C ALA A 156 -19.79 -4.66 3.72
N THR A 157 -18.84 -5.59 3.70
CA THR A 157 -18.63 -6.55 4.79
C THR A 157 -18.17 -5.84 6.07
N LEU A 158 -17.19 -4.94 5.95
CA LEU A 158 -16.61 -4.20 7.08
C LEU A 158 -17.60 -3.26 7.78
N SER A 159 -18.58 -2.73 7.05
CA SER A 159 -19.65 -1.87 7.60
C SER A 159 -20.87 -2.64 8.12
N GLY A 160 -20.82 -3.98 8.09
CA GLY A 160 -21.97 -4.83 8.45
C GLY A 160 -23.14 -4.71 7.47
N GLY A 161 -22.83 -4.48 6.19
CA GLY A 161 -23.80 -4.34 5.10
C GLY A 161 -24.45 -2.96 4.97
N LYS A 162 -24.08 -1.99 5.81
CA LYS A 162 -24.73 -0.67 5.85
C LYS A 162 -24.36 0.23 4.68
N ARG A 163 -23.10 0.19 4.24
CA ARG A 163 -22.56 1.09 3.21
C ARG A 163 -21.51 0.36 2.36
N ARG A 164 -21.44 0.70 1.08
CA ARG A 164 -20.43 0.15 0.14
C ARG A 164 -19.25 1.09 -0.10
N GLU A 165 -19.46 2.37 0.18
CA GLU A 165 -18.49 3.44 -0.03
C GLU A 165 -18.79 4.61 0.91
N ILE A 166 -17.81 5.50 1.06
CA ILE A 166 -17.85 6.64 1.98
C ILE A 166 -17.80 7.91 1.12
N PRO A 167 -18.90 8.67 1.00
CA PRO A 167 -18.89 9.90 0.22
C PRO A 167 -18.01 10.97 0.89
N PHE A 168 -17.32 11.77 0.09
CA PHE A 168 -16.60 12.95 0.57
C PHE A 168 -16.92 14.17 -0.29
N THR A 169 -16.79 15.35 0.29
CA THR A 169 -16.82 16.63 -0.45
C THR A 169 -16.02 17.67 0.32
N PHE A 170 -14.97 18.23 -0.28
CA PHE A 170 -14.12 19.21 0.40
C PHE A 170 -13.44 20.17 -0.56
N ARG A 171 -12.92 21.30 -0.04
CA ARG A 171 -12.13 22.25 -0.83
C ARG A 171 -10.62 22.15 -0.57
N TYR A 172 -10.22 21.91 0.67
CA TYR A 172 -8.81 21.93 1.07
C TYR A 172 -8.33 20.56 1.50
N LEU A 173 -8.97 20.05 2.55
CA LEU A 173 -8.75 18.74 3.11
C LEU A 173 -10.06 18.20 3.66
N GLU A 174 -10.13 16.89 3.83
CA GLU A 174 -11.19 16.20 4.55
C GLU A 174 -10.57 15.17 5.48
N ASN A 175 -11.06 15.09 6.71
CA ASN A 175 -10.75 14.01 7.64
C ASN A 175 -11.96 13.10 7.74
N ILE A 176 -11.82 11.89 7.23
CA ILE A 176 -12.85 10.86 7.24
C ILE A 176 -12.56 9.94 8.42
N GLU A 177 -13.54 9.76 9.30
CA GLU A 177 -13.50 8.76 10.37
C GLU A 177 -14.60 7.73 10.14
N GLU A 178 -14.20 6.47 9.98
CA GLU A 178 -15.15 5.37 9.77
C GLU A 178 -14.87 4.21 10.70
N GLU A 179 -15.91 3.70 11.33
CA GLU A 179 -15.82 2.50 12.16
C GLU A 179 -16.06 1.27 11.28
N ILE A 180 -15.10 0.35 11.32
CA ILE A 180 -15.20 -0.95 10.64
C ILE A 180 -15.19 -2.08 11.66
N THR A 181 -15.89 -3.15 11.33
CA THR A 181 -15.90 -4.39 12.10
C THR A 181 -15.21 -5.48 11.29
N MET A 182 -14.22 -6.13 11.88
CA MET A 182 -13.52 -7.24 11.24
C MET A 182 -14.42 -8.47 11.21
N PRO A 183 -14.52 -9.19 10.08
CA PRO A 183 -15.23 -10.46 10.02
C PRO A 183 -14.64 -11.50 10.99
N PRO A 184 -15.45 -12.41 11.54
CA PRO A 184 -14.95 -13.48 12.39
C PRO A 184 -13.87 -14.31 11.70
N GLY A 185 -12.79 -14.63 12.43
CA GLY A 185 -11.69 -15.47 11.92
C GLY A 185 -10.71 -14.75 10.98
N MET A 186 -10.98 -13.50 10.59
CA MET A 186 -10.07 -12.73 9.75
C MET A 186 -8.93 -12.11 10.57
N LYS A 187 -7.70 -12.38 10.17
CA LYS A 187 -6.49 -11.71 10.64
C LYS A 187 -6.08 -10.68 9.60
N PRO A 188 -6.27 -9.39 9.85
CA PRO A 188 -5.97 -8.36 8.86
C PRO A 188 -4.46 -8.11 8.75
N GLU A 189 -3.99 -7.90 7.52
CA GLU A 189 -2.58 -7.66 7.19
C GLU A 189 -2.37 -6.34 6.45
N GLN A 190 -3.36 -5.90 5.68
CA GLN A 190 -3.26 -4.67 4.88
C GLN A 190 -4.62 -3.97 4.75
N LEU A 191 -4.62 -2.65 4.89
CA LEU A 191 -5.74 -1.77 4.53
C LEU A 191 -5.47 -1.13 3.17
N LEU A 192 -6.31 -1.40 2.18
CA LEU A 192 -6.34 -0.71 0.91
C LEU A 192 -7.39 0.41 0.95
N VAL A 193 -6.94 1.63 0.65
CA VAL A 193 -7.77 2.82 0.53
C VAL A 193 -7.80 3.24 -0.92
N GLU A 194 -8.98 3.23 -1.52
CA GLU A 194 -9.22 3.73 -2.87
C GLU A 194 -10.08 4.98 -2.81
N VAL A 195 -9.65 6.02 -3.53
CA VAL A 195 -10.36 7.29 -3.67
C VAL A 195 -10.73 7.48 -5.13
N ARG A 196 -12.02 7.66 -5.38
CA ARG A 196 -12.59 7.93 -6.72
C ARG A 196 -13.19 9.33 -6.73
N SER A 197 -12.70 10.21 -7.61
CA SER A 197 -13.29 11.54 -7.81
C SER A 197 -14.48 11.45 -8.77
N ASN A 198 -15.50 12.28 -8.56
CA ASN A 198 -16.63 12.41 -9.47
C ASN A 198 -16.26 13.17 -10.76
N ARG A 199 -15.08 13.79 -10.82
CA ARG A 199 -14.60 14.50 -12.00
C ARG A 199 -14.38 13.53 -13.15
N ARG A 200 -14.94 13.83 -14.32
CA ARG A 200 -14.77 13.04 -15.54
C ARG A 200 -13.30 12.91 -15.91
N GLY A 201 -12.88 11.69 -16.23
CA GLY A 201 -11.50 11.36 -16.60
C GLY A 201 -10.52 11.37 -15.43
N SER A 202 -10.99 11.53 -14.19
CA SER A 202 -10.13 11.35 -13.02
C SER A 202 -9.76 9.87 -12.86
N VAL A 203 -8.49 9.62 -12.57
CA VAL A 203 -7.97 8.29 -12.28
C VAL A 203 -8.14 8.03 -10.77
N PRO A 204 -8.66 6.87 -10.34
CA PRO A 204 -8.71 6.51 -8.94
C PRO A 204 -7.32 6.53 -8.30
N VAL A 205 -7.24 7.06 -7.08
CA VAL A 205 -6.01 7.02 -6.28
C VAL A 205 -6.14 5.86 -5.30
N GLN A 206 -5.18 4.95 -5.34
CA GLN A 206 -5.14 3.79 -4.44
C GLN A 206 -3.86 3.81 -3.64
N GLN A 207 -3.97 3.56 -2.34
CA GLN A 207 -2.83 3.39 -1.44
C GLN A 207 -3.11 2.25 -0.47
N ALA A 208 -2.08 1.45 -0.23
CA ALA A 208 -2.16 0.32 0.66
C ALA A 208 -1.27 0.56 1.89
N TYR A 209 -1.81 0.21 3.05
CA TYR A 209 -1.25 0.47 4.36
C TYR A 209 -1.08 -0.84 5.10
N VAL A 210 0.12 -1.12 5.61
CA VAL A 210 0.34 -2.29 6.48
C VAL A 210 -0.57 -2.19 7.70
N TRP A 211 -1.17 -3.30 8.09
CA TRP A 211 -2.10 -3.30 9.19
C TRP A 211 -1.38 -3.12 10.54
N SER A 212 -1.38 -1.90 11.05
CA SER A 212 -0.87 -1.54 12.38
C SER A 212 -1.87 -0.67 13.12
N VAL A 213 -2.26 -1.09 14.31
CA VAL A 213 -3.31 -0.41 15.09
C VAL A 213 -2.67 0.53 16.11
N ASP A 214 -2.94 1.81 15.95
CA ASP A 214 -2.54 2.83 16.92
C ASP A 214 -3.38 2.67 18.20
N PRO A 215 -2.76 2.80 19.39
CA PRO A 215 -3.51 2.90 20.64
C PRO A 215 -4.41 4.14 20.63
N GLN A 216 -5.53 4.07 21.38
CA GLN A 216 -6.47 5.18 21.52
C GLN A 216 -5.84 6.43 22.14
#